data_AF-A0A7S4CBJ9-F1
#
_entry.id   AF-A0A7S4CBJ9-F1
#
_cell.length_a   1.000
_cell.length_b   1.000
_cell.length_c   1.000
_cell.angle_alpha   90.00
_cell.angle_beta   90.00
_cell.angle_gamma   90.00
#
_symmetry.space_group_name_H-M   'P 1'
#
loop_
_entity.id
_entity.type
_entity.pdbx_description
1 polymer ?
#
loop_
_entity_poly.entity_id
_entity_poly.type
_entity_poly.pdbx_seq_one_letter_code
_entity_poly.pdbx_strand_id
1 'polypeptide(L)'
;ELNDLQRKAVMHIVHFPSTLQAGTIAADENALPTLLLGPPGTGKTRVLVDCVQLLFALQKAKHVLVCCPSDAACDVICARLAPYANPPGASRRKFADTTSPRMLRLYSYQRPTWFMPIPEVEPYCMVETLSDGMNLYSLPPLRELLDCEIIVCTPLCAKLLWFMGSKEGQ
;
A
#
# COMPACT_ATOMS: atom_id res chain seq x y z
N GLU A 1 1.18 5.52 20.94
CA GLU A 1 0.99 4.06 21.09
C GLU A 1 -0.47 3.68 20.84
N LEU A 2 -0.74 2.45 20.40
CA LEU A 2 -2.11 1.94 20.20
C LEU A 2 -2.77 1.60 21.55
N ASN A 3 -4.06 1.91 21.68
CA ASN A 3 -4.88 1.45 22.81
C ASN A 3 -5.29 -0.03 22.67
N ASP A 4 -5.82 -0.63 23.73
CA ASP A 4 -6.14 -2.07 23.76
C ASP A 4 -7.17 -2.50 22.70
N LEU A 5 -8.16 -1.65 22.42
CA LEU A 5 -9.18 -1.94 21.40
C LEU A 5 -8.58 -1.93 20.00
N GLN A 6 -7.70 -0.96 19.73
CA GLN A 6 -6.97 -0.86 18.48
C GLN A 6 -6.03 -2.06 18.31
N ARG A 7 -5.29 -2.46 19.35
CA ARG A 7 -4.44 -3.67 19.31
C ARG A 7 -5.26 -4.92 19.00
N LYS A 8 -6.43 -5.09 19.63
CA LYS A 8 -7.34 -6.19 19.31
C LYS A 8 -7.80 -6.16 17.86
N ALA A 9 -8.16 -4.99 17.33
CA ALA A 9 -8.55 -4.84 15.93
C ALA A 9 -7.40 -5.19 14.97
N VAL A 10 -6.19 -4.72 15.25
CA VAL A 10 -4.98 -5.06 14.49
C VAL A 10 -4.74 -6.56 14.49
N MET A 11 -4.76 -7.21 15.66
CA MET A 11 -4.54 -8.64 15.77
C MET A 11 -5.61 -9.44 15.03
N HIS A 12 -6.88 -9.01 15.08
CA HIS A 12 -7.97 -9.63 14.34
C HIS A 12 -7.75 -9.53 12.81
N ILE A 13 -7.33 -8.36 12.31
CA ILE A 13 -7.06 -8.15 10.89
C ILE A 13 -5.87 -9.01 10.43
N VAL A 14 -4.78 -9.02 11.20
CA VAL A 14 -3.52 -9.69 10.85
C VAL A 14 -3.61 -11.22 10.97
N HIS A 15 -4.38 -11.72 11.94
CA HIS A 15 -4.55 -13.16 12.20
C HIS A 15 -5.86 -13.72 11.63
N PHE A 16 -6.60 -12.93 10.85
CA PHE A 16 -7.75 -13.44 10.11
C PHE A 16 -7.25 -14.66 9.29
N PRO A 17 -7.95 -15.81 9.36
CA PRO A 17 -7.39 -17.09 8.97
C PRO A 17 -6.89 -17.05 7.53
N SER A 18 -5.57 -17.10 7.37
CA SER A 18 -4.87 -17.29 6.10
C SER A 18 -4.83 -18.79 5.70
N THR A 19 -5.38 -19.68 6.53
CA THR A 19 -5.44 -21.12 6.28
C THR A 19 -6.78 -21.52 5.67
N LEU A 20 -6.83 -21.51 4.33
CA LEU A 20 -7.59 -22.47 3.55
C LEU A 20 -7.03 -23.88 3.87
N GLN A 21 -7.66 -24.61 4.80
CA GLN A 21 -7.46 -26.05 4.87
C GLN A 21 -8.45 -26.71 3.92
N ALA A 22 -7.89 -27.35 2.88
CA ALA A 22 -8.62 -28.11 1.89
C ALA A 22 -9.42 -29.25 2.55
N GLY A 23 -10.74 -29.23 2.36
CA GLY A 23 -11.59 -30.38 2.67
C GLY A 23 -13.08 -30.08 2.74
N THR A 24 -13.76 -30.15 1.57
CA THR A 24 -15.21 -30.44 1.39
C THR A 24 -16.21 -29.48 2.06
N ILE A 25 -17.17 -28.78 1.44
CA ILE A 25 -17.94 -28.88 0.19
C ILE A 25 -18.44 -27.44 -0.11
N ALA A 26 -18.42 -27.02 -1.38
CA ALA A 26 -19.09 -25.84 -1.97
C ALA A 26 -18.59 -24.41 -1.58
N ALA A 27 -18.06 -23.70 -2.60
CA ALA A 27 -17.81 -22.26 -2.68
C ALA A 27 -16.95 -21.64 -1.56
N ASP A 28 -15.62 -21.78 -1.63
CA ASP A 28 -14.70 -21.18 -0.67
C ASP A 28 -14.02 -19.93 -1.27
N GLU A 29 -14.81 -18.84 -1.41
CA GLU A 29 -14.42 -17.54 -2.02
C GLU A 29 -14.53 -16.35 -1.04
N ASN A 30 -14.93 -16.52 0.22
CA ASN A 30 -15.25 -15.37 1.09
C ASN A 30 -14.42 -15.32 2.38
N ALA A 31 -13.21 -14.76 2.28
CA ALA A 31 -12.69 -13.96 3.39
C ALA A 31 -13.59 -12.71 3.50
N LEU A 32 -14.52 -12.70 4.44
CA LEU A 32 -15.41 -11.54 4.65
C LEU A 32 -14.58 -10.27 4.89
N PRO A 33 -14.89 -9.15 4.23
CA PRO A 33 -14.15 -7.91 4.42
C PRO A 33 -14.24 -7.44 5.88
N THR A 34 -13.10 -7.14 6.49
CA THR A 34 -13.08 -6.60 7.86
C THR A 34 -13.38 -5.11 7.84
N LEU A 35 -14.44 -4.69 8.53
CA LEU A 35 -14.83 -3.30 8.66
C LEU A 35 -14.29 -2.69 9.96
N LEU A 36 -13.37 -1.72 9.83
CA LEU A 36 -12.83 -0.98 10.98
C LEU A 36 -13.70 0.27 11.27
N LEU A 37 -14.60 0.15 12.25
CA LEU A 37 -15.47 1.25 12.69
C LEU A 37 -14.87 2.01 13.88
N GLY A 38 -15.07 3.33 13.89
CA GLY A 38 -14.76 4.16 15.06
C GLY A 38 -15.12 5.63 14.83
N PRO A 39 -15.47 6.39 15.89
CA PRO A 39 -15.71 7.83 15.82
C PRO A 39 -14.58 8.62 15.13
N PRO A 40 -14.80 9.86 14.66
CA PRO A 40 -13.73 10.71 14.15
C PRO A 40 -12.64 10.90 15.23
N GLY A 41 -11.36 10.94 14.81
CA GLY A 41 -10.23 11.10 15.74
C GLY A 41 -9.74 9.83 16.45
N THR A 42 -10.40 8.67 16.30
CA THR A 42 -10.01 7.42 17.02
C THR A 42 -8.82 6.65 16.42
N GLY A 43 -8.01 7.30 15.59
CA GLY A 43 -6.76 6.70 15.11
C GLY A 43 -6.92 5.55 14.11
N LYS A 44 -8.04 5.42 13.39
CA LYS A 44 -8.24 4.40 12.34
C LYS A 44 -7.08 4.33 11.33
N THR A 45 -6.59 5.49 10.90
CA THR A 45 -5.41 5.62 10.04
C THR A 45 -4.17 4.98 10.68
N ARG A 46 -4.00 5.11 12.01
CA ARG A 46 -2.88 4.47 12.72
C ARG A 46 -3.05 2.96 12.79
N VAL A 47 -4.27 2.48 13.06
CA VAL A 47 -4.59 1.03 13.03
C VAL A 47 -4.27 0.43 11.68
N LEU A 48 -4.67 1.08 10.58
CA LEU A 48 -4.38 0.61 9.22
C LEU A 48 -2.86 0.52 8.98
N VAL A 49 -2.11 1.58 9.30
CA VAL A 49 -0.65 1.60 9.16
C VAL A 49 0.00 0.47 9.95
N ASP A 50 -0.40 0.27 11.21
CA ASP A 50 0.14 -0.79 12.06
C ASP A 50 -0.25 -2.20 11.56
N CYS A 51 -1.43 -2.36 10.96
CA CYS A 51 -1.82 -3.61 10.30
C CYS A 51 -0.91 -3.94 9.12
N VAL A 52 -0.68 -2.97 8.22
CA VAL A 52 0.20 -3.16 7.05
C VAL A 52 1.60 -3.54 7.51
N GLN A 53 2.16 -2.83 8.49
CA GLN A 53 3.47 -3.15 9.05
C GLN A 53 3.54 -4.58 9.60
N LEU A 54 2.56 -4.99 10.39
CA LEU A 54 2.54 -6.33 10.98
C LEU A 54 2.32 -7.44 9.95
N LEU A 55 1.52 -7.19 8.90
CA LEU A 55 1.36 -8.14 7.80
C LEU A 55 2.71 -8.48 7.16
N PHE A 56 3.58 -7.50 6.94
CA PHE A 56 4.93 -7.73 6.40
C PHE A 56 5.89 -8.29 7.45
N ALA A 57 5.89 -7.76 8.68
CA ALA A 57 6.76 -8.23 9.75
C ALA A 57 6.53 -9.72 10.08
N LEU A 58 5.28 -10.19 9.98
CA LEU A 58 4.91 -11.59 10.19
C LEU A 58 4.87 -12.43 8.90
N GLN A 59 5.28 -11.85 7.76
CA GLN A 59 5.26 -12.50 6.44
C GLN A 59 3.88 -13.09 6.07
N LYS A 60 2.81 -12.41 6.52
CA LYS A 60 1.41 -12.79 6.28
C LYS A 60 0.83 -12.20 5.00
N ALA A 61 1.50 -11.22 4.41
CA ALA A 61 1.16 -10.67 3.10
C ALA A 61 2.40 -10.58 2.22
N LYS A 62 2.20 -10.83 0.92
CA LYS A 62 3.23 -10.60 -0.11
C LYS A 62 3.03 -9.25 -0.78
N HIS A 63 1.78 -8.89 -1.06
CA HIS A 63 1.39 -7.60 -1.64
C HIS A 63 0.20 -7.02 -0.88
N VAL A 64 0.18 -5.70 -0.70
CA VAL A 64 -0.90 -4.95 -0.05
C VAL A 64 -1.25 -3.73 -0.89
N LEU A 65 -2.50 -3.67 -1.34
CA LEU A 65 -3.08 -2.50 -2.00
C LEU A 65 -3.85 -1.66 -0.98
N VAL A 66 -3.44 -0.40 -0.80
CA VAL A 66 -4.09 0.55 0.10
C VAL A 66 -4.83 1.60 -0.71
N CYS A 67 -6.15 1.49 -0.75
CA CYS A 67 -7.03 2.45 -1.41
C CYS A 67 -7.51 3.53 -0.45
N CYS A 68 -7.36 4.80 -0.82
CA CYS A 68 -7.85 5.94 -0.04
C CYS A 68 -8.80 6.84 -0.87
N PRO A 69 -9.74 7.56 -0.23
CA PRO A 69 -10.77 8.34 -0.95
C PRO A 69 -10.23 9.56 -1.71
N SER A 70 -9.02 10.02 -1.41
CA SER A 70 -8.38 11.16 -2.08
C SER A 70 -6.86 11.01 -2.11
N ASP A 71 -6.20 11.74 -3.00
CA ASP A 71 -4.73 11.77 -3.06
C ASP A 71 -4.11 12.25 -1.74
N ALA A 72 -4.64 13.31 -1.14
CA ALA A 72 -4.17 13.78 0.17
C ALA A 72 -4.28 12.70 1.28
N ALA A 73 -5.32 11.86 1.25
CA ALA A 73 -5.45 10.76 2.21
C ALA A 73 -4.43 9.64 1.94
N CYS A 74 -4.13 9.35 0.66
CA CYS A 74 -3.06 8.44 0.29
C CYS A 74 -1.71 8.96 0.78
N ASP A 75 -1.46 10.26 0.68
CA ASP A 75 -0.19 10.88 1.04
C ASP A 75 0.06 10.79 2.54
N VAL A 76 -0.98 11.01 3.36
CA VAL A 76 -0.92 10.80 4.81
C VAL A 76 -0.60 9.36 5.17
N ILE A 77 -1.17 8.39 4.45
CA ILE A 77 -0.87 6.96 4.67
C ILE A 77 0.57 6.64 4.25
N CYS A 78 0.99 7.10 3.08
CA CYS A 78 2.32 6.88 2.53
C CYS A 78 3.40 7.46 3.46
N ALA A 79 3.26 8.72 3.89
CA ALA A 79 4.18 9.36 4.82
C ALA A 79 4.30 8.61 6.17
N ARG A 80 3.20 7.99 6.64
CA ARG A 80 3.23 7.17 7.88
C ARG A 80 3.87 5.81 7.69
N LEU A 81 3.84 5.26 6.48
CA LEU A 81 4.48 3.99 6.13
C LEU A 81 5.96 4.17 5.74
N ALA A 82 6.35 5.37 5.29
CA ALA A 82 7.69 5.69 4.83
C ALA A 82 8.84 5.21 5.75
N PRO A 83 8.77 5.35 7.09
CA PRO A 83 9.85 4.87 7.98
C PRO A 83 10.05 3.35 7.97
N TYR A 84 9.15 2.59 7.37
CA TYR A 84 9.11 1.13 7.38
C TYR A 84 9.18 0.52 5.98
N ALA A 85 9.23 1.35 4.95
CA ALA A 85 9.14 0.93 3.56
C ALA A 85 10.21 1.60 2.70
N ASN A 86 10.70 0.83 1.73
CA ASN A 86 11.70 1.29 0.78
C ASN A 86 11.04 1.91 -0.46
N PRO A 87 11.70 2.90 -1.10
CA PRO A 87 11.20 3.44 -2.36
C PRO A 87 11.29 2.39 -3.47
N PRO A 88 10.51 2.55 -4.57
CA PRO A 88 10.62 1.69 -5.74
C PRO A 88 12.05 1.69 -6.28
N GLY A 89 12.54 0.54 -6.74
CA GLY A 89 13.89 0.42 -7.31
C GLY A 89 15.05 0.46 -6.31
N ALA A 90 14.80 0.60 -4.99
CA ALA A 90 15.85 0.53 -3.98
C ALA A 90 16.63 -0.80 -4.04
N SER A 91 17.96 -0.73 -4.01
CA SER A 91 18.83 -1.91 -4.08
C SER A 91 18.82 -2.69 -2.77
N ARG A 92 18.42 -3.96 -2.80
CA ARG A 92 18.41 -4.88 -1.64
C ARG A 92 19.81 -5.23 -1.07
N ARG A 93 20.87 -4.48 -1.42
CA ARG A 93 22.28 -4.84 -1.17
C ARG A 93 22.79 -4.59 0.25
N LYS A 94 22.02 -3.96 1.14
CA LYS A 94 22.37 -3.89 2.57
C LYS A 94 21.63 -5.01 3.31
N PHE A 95 22.40 -5.95 3.86
CA PHE A 95 21.96 -7.09 4.68
C PHE A 95 21.02 -6.73 5.86
N ALA A 96 20.89 -5.45 6.21
CA ALA A 96 19.99 -4.92 7.25
C ALA A 96 18.62 -4.40 6.73
N ASP A 97 18.46 -4.20 5.41
CA ASP A 97 17.29 -3.54 4.78
C ASP A 97 16.39 -4.52 4.00
N THR A 98 16.78 -5.79 3.95
CA THR A 98 16.06 -6.83 3.19
C THR A 98 14.66 -7.17 3.72
N THR A 99 14.25 -6.60 4.86
CA THR A 99 12.98 -6.89 5.52
C THR A 99 11.89 -5.85 5.19
N SER A 100 12.27 -4.64 4.78
CA SER A 100 11.30 -3.58 4.52
C SER A 100 10.71 -3.70 3.10
N PRO A 101 9.36 -3.74 2.98
CA PRO A 101 8.69 -3.81 1.68
C PRO A 101 8.96 -2.57 0.83
N ARG A 102 9.02 -2.73 -0.49
CA ARG A 102 9.03 -1.63 -1.45
C ARG A 102 7.61 -1.08 -1.59
N MET A 103 7.49 0.23 -1.50
CA MET A 103 6.21 0.92 -1.55
C MET A 103 6.16 1.88 -2.74
N LEU A 104 5.06 1.86 -3.48
CA LEU A 104 4.74 2.80 -4.53
C LEU A 104 3.54 3.66 -4.11
N ARG A 105 3.70 4.98 -4.21
CA ARG A 105 2.60 5.94 -4.20
C ARG A 105 2.19 6.24 -5.64
N LEU A 106 1.00 5.77 -6.02
CA LEU A 106 0.47 5.97 -7.37
C LEU A 106 -0.55 7.11 -7.41
N TYR A 107 -0.13 8.27 -7.91
CA TYR A 107 -1.01 9.40 -8.22
C TYR A 107 -1.81 9.17 -9.50
N SER A 108 -2.81 10.04 -9.72
CA SER A 108 -3.50 10.11 -11.01
C SER A 108 -2.53 10.52 -12.12
N TYR A 109 -2.57 9.81 -13.25
CA TYR A 109 -1.68 10.01 -14.40
C TYR A 109 -1.74 11.44 -14.93
N GLN A 110 -0.59 11.97 -15.37
CA GLN A 110 -0.41 13.34 -15.90
C GLN A 110 -0.69 14.46 -14.90
N ARG A 111 -0.67 14.17 -13.60
CA ARG A 111 -0.66 15.20 -12.56
C ARG A 111 0.72 15.86 -12.49
N PRO A 112 0.79 17.19 -12.61
CA PRO A 112 1.94 17.97 -12.19
C PRO A 112 2.48 17.63 -10.79
N THR A 113 3.80 17.39 -10.65
CA THR A 113 4.38 17.13 -9.33
C THR A 113 4.35 18.37 -8.42
N TRP A 114 4.50 19.57 -8.99
CA TRP A 114 4.50 20.84 -8.25
C TRP A 114 3.15 21.20 -7.60
N PHE A 115 2.06 20.53 -7.99
CA PHE A 115 0.75 20.71 -7.34
C PHE A 115 0.63 19.93 -6.03
N MET A 116 1.44 18.88 -5.83
CA MET A 116 1.40 18.04 -4.63
C MET A 116 2.82 17.71 -4.12
N PRO A 117 3.59 18.72 -3.66
CA PRO A 117 4.92 18.50 -3.13
C PRO A 117 4.85 18.04 -1.67
N ILE A 118 5.05 16.75 -1.44
CA ILE A 118 5.22 16.19 -0.09
C ILE A 118 6.58 15.50 -0.08
N PRO A 119 7.63 16.15 0.44
CA PRO A 119 9.00 15.63 0.39
C PRO A 119 9.16 14.22 0.97
N GLU A 120 8.34 13.86 1.97
CA GLU A 120 8.34 12.53 2.57
C GLU A 120 7.74 11.45 1.66
N VAL A 121 6.93 11.84 0.68
CA VAL A 121 6.20 10.96 -0.23
C VAL A 121 6.86 10.90 -1.61
N GLU A 122 7.55 11.97 -2.02
CA GLU A 122 8.26 12.07 -3.30
C GLU A 122 9.13 10.84 -3.64
N PRO A 123 9.93 10.26 -2.71
CA PRO A 123 10.75 9.08 -3.01
C PRO A 123 9.94 7.85 -3.42
N TYR A 124 8.65 7.80 -3.07
CA TYR A 124 7.76 6.68 -3.35
C TYR A 124 6.97 6.86 -4.63
N CYS A 125 7.15 7.96 -5.36
CA CYS A 125 6.41 8.27 -6.58
C CYS A 125 7.24 7.96 -7.83
N MET A 126 6.57 7.55 -8.90
CA MET A 126 7.18 7.51 -10.24
C MET A 126 6.90 8.83 -10.96
N VAL A 127 7.96 9.43 -11.51
CA VAL A 127 7.92 10.73 -12.19
C VAL A 127 8.57 10.59 -13.57
N GLU A 128 7.93 11.20 -14.56
CA GLU A 128 8.47 11.37 -15.90
C GLU A 128 8.73 12.85 -16.16
N THR A 129 9.93 13.17 -16.65
CA THR A 129 10.29 14.52 -17.07
C THR A 129 10.05 14.67 -18.57
N LEU A 130 9.16 15.57 -18.94
CA LEU A 130 8.87 15.88 -20.33
C LEU A 130 10.01 16.67 -20.99
N SER A 131 9.96 16.78 -22.33
CA SER A 131 10.98 17.50 -23.12
C SER A 131 11.07 19.00 -22.81
N ASP A 132 10.01 19.59 -22.26
CA ASP A 132 9.96 20.99 -21.80
C ASP A 132 10.45 21.17 -20.35
N GLY A 133 10.89 20.09 -19.70
CA GLY A 133 11.37 20.08 -18.31
C GLY A 133 10.28 19.91 -17.26
N MET A 134 9.01 19.75 -17.65
CA MET A 134 7.92 19.53 -16.69
C MET A 134 7.94 18.11 -16.12
N ASN A 135 7.81 18.00 -14.80
CA ASN A 135 7.73 16.72 -14.10
C ASN A 135 6.27 16.31 -13.87
N LEU A 136 5.88 15.17 -14.43
CA LEU A 136 4.54 14.62 -14.26
C LEU A 136 4.61 13.29 -13.50
N TYR A 137 3.63 13.05 -12.64
CA TYR A 137 3.42 11.72 -12.09
C TYR A 137 3.07 10.75 -13.21
N SER A 138 3.79 9.63 -13.23
CA SER A 138 3.69 8.62 -14.28
C SER A 138 3.42 7.23 -13.69
N LEU A 139 3.07 6.30 -14.57
CA LEU A 139 2.82 4.91 -14.23
C LEU A 139 4.11 4.13 -14.46
N PRO A 140 4.64 3.41 -13.47
CA PRO A 140 5.83 2.59 -13.70
C PRO A 140 5.48 1.42 -14.64
N PRO A 141 6.47 0.86 -15.35
CA PRO A 141 6.26 -0.34 -16.14
C PRO A 141 5.79 -1.50 -15.24
N LEU A 142 4.99 -2.41 -15.79
CA LEU A 142 4.39 -3.52 -15.04
C LEU A 142 5.41 -4.30 -14.20
N ARG A 143 6.64 -4.47 -14.71
CA ARG A 143 7.71 -5.15 -13.97
C ARG A 143 8.07 -4.48 -12.65
N GLU A 144 8.21 -3.16 -12.65
CA GLU A 144 8.53 -2.39 -11.44
C GLU A 144 7.35 -2.32 -10.48
N LEU A 145 6.14 -2.30 -11.05
CA LEU A 145 4.90 -2.34 -10.29
C LEU A 145 4.73 -3.66 -9.52
N LEU A 146 4.96 -4.80 -10.19
CA LEU A 146 4.94 -6.13 -9.59
C LEU A 146 6.06 -6.36 -8.58
N ASP A 147 7.10 -5.53 -8.62
CA ASP A 147 8.20 -5.54 -7.68
C ASP A 147 7.85 -4.82 -6.37
N CYS A 148 6.79 -4.01 -6.36
CA CYS A 148 6.32 -3.30 -5.17
C CYS A 148 5.40 -4.19 -4.33
N GLU A 149 5.74 -4.32 -3.05
CA GLU A 149 4.93 -5.06 -2.09
C GLU A 149 3.79 -4.20 -1.51
N ILE A 150 3.94 -2.88 -1.47
CA ILE A 150 2.88 -1.94 -1.03
C ILE A 150 2.55 -0.98 -2.16
N ILE A 151 1.27 -0.83 -2.49
CA ILE A 151 0.80 0.20 -3.43
C ILE A 151 -0.25 1.06 -2.72
N VAL A 152 -0.02 2.37 -2.67
CA VAL A 152 -0.95 3.35 -2.06
C VAL A 152 -1.53 4.24 -3.17
N CYS A 153 -2.84 4.17 -3.37
CA CYS A 153 -3.49 4.89 -4.45
C CYS A 153 -4.97 5.20 -4.18
N THR A 154 -5.60 5.99 -5.06
CA THR A 154 -7.06 6.14 -5.07
C THR A 154 -7.72 4.92 -5.74
N PRO A 155 -9.00 4.60 -5.46
CA PRO A 155 -9.73 3.54 -6.16
C PRO A 155 -9.72 3.68 -7.68
N LEU A 156 -9.73 4.93 -8.17
CA LEU A 156 -9.63 5.21 -9.60
C LEU A 156 -8.28 4.73 -10.18
N CYS A 157 -7.18 4.99 -9.49
CA CYS A 157 -5.85 4.54 -9.90
C CYS A 157 -5.69 3.03 -9.74
N ALA A 158 -6.33 2.42 -8.72
CA ALA A 158 -6.35 0.97 -8.56
C ALA A 158 -6.94 0.26 -9.79
N LYS A 159 -7.95 0.86 -10.44
CA LYS A 159 -8.51 0.34 -11.69
C LYS A 159 -7.48 0.28 -12.83
N LEU A 160 -6.49 1.18 -12.85
CA LEU A 160 -5.41 1.14 -13.84
C LEU A 160 -4.55 -0.11 -13.66
N LEU A 161 -4.33 -0.57 -12.42
CA LEU A 161 -3.59 -1.80 -12.13
C LEU A 161 -4.23 -3.02 -12.81
N TRP A 162 -5.56 -3.09 -12.74
CA TRP A 162 -6.33 -4.13 -13.42
C TRP A 162 -6.17 -4.06 -14.94
N PHE A 163 -6.27 -2.86 -15.52
CA PHE A 163 -6.12 -2.68 -16.98
C PHE A 163 -4.70 -2.95 -17.49
N MET A 164 -3.68 -2.77 -16.67
CA MET A 164 -2.30 -3.15 -17.01
C MET A 164 -2.07 -4.67 -17.02
N GLY A 165 -3.07 -5.47 -16.66
CA GLY A 165 -2.98 -6.93 -16.66
C GLY A 165 -2.45 -7.52 -15.36
N SER A 166 -2.45 -6.76 -14.26
CA SER A 166 -2.19 -7.31 -12.92
C SER A 166 -3.27 -8.33 -12.57
N LYS A 167 -2.88 -9.53 -12.15
CA LYS A 167 -3.81 -10.57 -11.66
C LYS A 167 -3.93 -10.51 -10.14
N GLU A 168 -4.96 -11.14 -9.59
CA GLU A 168 -5.11 -11.27 -8.14
C GLU A 168 -3.87 -11.94 -7.51
N GLY A 169 -3.35 -11.34 -6.43
CA GLY A 169 -2.19 -11.85 -5.69
C GLY A 169 -0.81 -11.54 -6.30
N GLN A 170 -0.76 -10.74 -7.37
CA GLN A 170 0.46 -10.27 -8.03
C GLN A 170 0.83 -8.85 -7.64
#